data_AF-A0A951RHF4-F1
#
_entry.id   AF-A0A951RHF4-F1
#
_cell.length_a   1.000
_cell.length_b   1.000
_cell.length_c   1.000
_cell.angle_alpha   90.00
_cell.angle_beta   90.00
_cell.angle_gamma   90.00
#
_symmetry.space_group_name_H-M   'P 1'
#
loop_
_entity.id
_entity.type
_entity.pdbx_description
1 polymer ?
#
loop_
_entity_poly.entity_id
_entity_poly.type
_entity_poly.pdbx_seq_one_letter_code
_entity_poly.pdbx_strand_id
1 'polypeptide(L)'
;MRKSKHTQIYSKERQSGFGVKAQFFLAIVFSFVLWFVNERAYSQACCSGGVPLGGSLGLGTAERKSIQFLVTYDFNAINDLMDGSRRLSDDTRSRTTHSSILEINYGLTSRFSIAGVFPLIRQERDINAYAGARDFTATQGLGDVAMLFKIRVLNPEKKSDWEGVVGAGPKFPTGRTTFTNNLGLALPADLQPGSGSWDGLFWSFFQKRNVSHPNLSIMGVATMRITGENKNYNQTQVYQFGNEFQFNLGGNYSAYLQWPLDIFAWFRYRNQAEDFIDGSAFPGSGGQWVYFIPGVNIHFLDNLSFRLSGDIPLYRQLNGTQLTTSYRITLSLSYNLPLHNESLIFN
;
A
#
# COMPACT_ATOMS: atom_id res chain seq x y z
N MET A 1 -59.32 42.56 54.82
CA MET A 1 -60.79 42.38 54.68
C MET A 1 -61.06 41.08 53.93
N ARG A 2 -62.06 40.28 54.32
CA ARG A 2 -62.40 39.00 53.64
C ARG A 2 -63.27 39.26 52.40
N LYS A 3 -62.99 38.58 51.28
CA LYS A 3 -63.96 38.29 50.21
C LYS A 3 -64.40 36.82 50.34
N SER A 4 -65.70 36.55 50.20
CA SER A 4 -66.27 35.20 50.05
C SER A 4 -67.76 35.31 49.69
N LYS A 5 -68.19 34.78 48.54
CA LYS A 5 -69.59 34.45 48.20
C LYS A 5 -69.67 33.66 46.86
N HIS A 6 -70.23 32.43 46.91
CA HIS A 6 -71.06 31.75 45.87
C HIS A 6 -70.45 31.43 44.48
N THR A 7 -70.97 30.58 43.56
CA THR A 7 -71.91 29.39 43.46
C THR A 7 -71.97 29.03 41.93
N GLN A 8 -72.28 27.88 41.32
CA GLN A 8 -72.85 26.52 41.60
C GLN A 8 -71.83 25.44 41.05
N ILE A 9 -71.87 24.10 41.20
CA ILE A 9 -72.79 22.96 40.89
C ILE A 9 -73.18 22.79 39.39
N TYR A 10 -73.32 21.52 38.96
CA TYR A 10 -73.55 20.92 37.61
C TYR A 10 -72.26 20.59 36.82
N SER A 11 -72.11 19.43 36.15
CA SER A 11 -72.91 18.18 36.15
C SER A 11 -72.07 16.95 35.66
N LYS A 12 -72.71 15.78 35.53
CA LYS A 12 -72.09 14.45 35.32
C LYS A 12 -71.86 14.09 33.84
N GLU A 13 -70.88 13.20 33.62
CA GLU A 13 -70.79 12.19 32.54
C GLU A 13 -70.72 12.63 31.05
N ARG A 14 -69.54 12.42 30.44
CA ARG A 14 -69.48 11.63 29.19
C ARG A 14 -68.19 10.84 29.00
N GLN A 15 -68.38 9.64 28.44
CA GLN A 15 -67.48 8.49 28.37
C GLN A 15 -66.13 8.69 27.67
N SER A 16 -65.11 8.05 28.26
CA SER A 16 -64.02 7.30 27.60
C SER A 16 -64.00 7.24 26.06
N GLY A 17 -62.96 7.82 25.45
CA GLY A 17 -62.74 7.71 24.00
C GLY A 17 -61.31 7.91 23.46
N PHE A 18 -60.30 8.06 24.32
CA PHE A 18 -58.98 8.60 23.91
C PHE A 18 -57.76 7.66 24.10
N GLY A 19 -57.91 6.48 24.70
CA GLY A 19 -56.77 5.58 24.97
C GLY A 19 -56.32 4.71 23.78
N VAL A 20 -57.27 4.18 23.00
CA VAL A 20 -57.00 3.06 22.07
C VAL A 20 -56.34 3.49 20.75
N LYS A 21 -56.67 4.69 20.24
CA LYS A 21 -56.15 5.15 18.93
C LYS A 21 -54.65 5.49 18.94
N ALA A 22 -54.10 5.93 20.09
CA ALA A 22 -52.68 6.22 20.22
C ALA A 22 -51.82 4.94 20.20
N GLN A 23 -52.27 3.88 20.88
CA GLN A 23 -51.54 2.61 20.95
C GLN A 23 -51.50 1.89 19.59
N PHE A 24 -52.60 1.91 18.83
CA PHE A 24 -52.61 1.35 17.47
C PHE A 24 -51.66 2.09 16.51
N PHE A 25 -51.56 3.42 16.63
CA PHE A 25 -50.65 4.20 15.78
C PHE A 25 -49.18 3.94 16.12
N LEU A 26 -48.82 3.84 17.41
CA LEU A 26 -47.47 3.42 17.82
C LEU A 26 -47.15 1.99 17.34
N ALA A 27 -48.09 1.05 17.45
CA ALA A 27 -47.86 -0.34 17.01
C ALA A 27 -47.56 -0.44 15.50
N ILE A 28 -48.30 0.31 14.67
CA ILE A 28 -48.06 0.37 13.22
C ILE A 28 -46.71 1.02 12.91
N VAL A 29 -46.36 2.13 13.55
CA VAL A 29 -45.05 2.79 13.37
C VAL A 29 -43.90 1.88 13.80
N PHE A 30 -44.01 1.19 14.93
CA PHE A 30 -42.97 0.27 15.41
C PHE A 30 -42.82 -0.96 14.50
N SER A 31 -43.92 -1.49 13.97
CA SER A 31 -43.89 -2.58 12.99
C SER A 31 -43.28 -2.15 11.65
N PHE A 32 -43.48 -0.90 11.22
CA PHE A 32 -42.88 -0.37 9.99
C PHE A 32 -41.36 -0.15 10.14
N VAL A 33 -40.91 0.33 11.30
CA VAL A 33 -39.48 0.44 11.63
C VAL A 33 -38.79 -0.92 11.65
N LEU A 34 -39.44 -1.97 12.16
CA LEU A 34 -38.89 -3.33 12.18
C LEU A 34 -38.75 -3.97 10.78
N TRP A 35 -39.48 -3.50 9.77
CA TRP A 35 -39.40 -4.08 8.43
C TRP A 35 -38.17 -3.61 7.62
N PHE A 36 -37.58 -2.46 7.98
CA PHE A 36 -36.39 -1.90 7.34
C PHE A 36 -35.05 -2.47 7.84
N VAL A 37 -35.05 -3.44 8.76
CA VAL A 37 -33.83 -3.99 9.39
C VAL A 37 -33.35 -5.30 8.71
N ASN A 38 -33.63 -5.49 7.41
CA ASN A 38 -33.29 -6.71 6.67
C ASN A 38 -32.52 -6.50 5.35
N GLU A 39 -31.83 -5.37 5.21
CA GLU A 39 -30.70 -5.29 4.26
C GLU A 39 -29.43 -5.82 4.94
N ARG A 40 -28.98 -7.01 4.55
CA ARG A 40 -27.64 -7.52 4.93
C ARG A 40 -26.58 -6.82 4.09
N ALA A 41 -26.34 -5.54 4.41
CA ALA A 41 -25.21 -4.78 3.90
C ALA A 41 -23.90 -5.38 4.43
N TYR A 42 -23.41 -6.44 3.76
CA TYR A 42 -22.09 -7.01 4.04
C TYR A 42 -21.04 -5.91 3.86
N SER A 43 -20.43 -5.48 4.97
CA SER A 43 -19.36 -4.49 4.99
C SER A 43 -18.05 -5.09 4.46
N GLN A 44 -18.01 -5.37 3.16
CA GLN A 44 -16.84 -5.90 2.48
C GLN A 44 -15.73 -4.84 2.43
N ALA A 45 -14.86 -4.91 3.43
CA ALA A 45 -13.58 -4.21 3.51
C ALA A 45 -12.52 -5.04 2.77
N CYS A 46 -12.61 -5.03 1.45
CA CYS A 46 -11.81 -5.86 0.55
C CYS A 46 -10.85 -5.00 -0.29
N CYS A 47 -9.59 -4.93 0.13
CA CYS A 47 -8.48 -4.53 -0.73
C CYS A 47 -7.20 -5.30 -0.32
N SER A 48 -6.45 -5.85 -1.28
CA SER A 48 -5.14 -6.47 -1.06
C SER A 48 -4.03 -5.43 -0.77
N GLY A 49 -4.16 -4.69 0.33
CA GLY A 49 -3.48 -3.41 0.55
C GLY A 49 -2.22 -3.43 1.43
N GLY A 50 -1.51 -4.57 1.52
CA GLY A 50 -0.18 -4.61 2.14
C GLY A 50 0.84 -3.84 1.29
N VAL A 51 1.57 -2.90 1.89
CA VAL A 51 2.47 -1.96 1.18
C VAL A 51 3.47 -2.69 0.25
N PRO A 52 3.47 -2.43 -1.07
CA PRO A 52 4.26 -3.18 -2.04
C PRO A 52 5.71 -2.68 -2.14
N LEU A 53 6.52 -2.94 -1.10
CA LEU A 53 7.94 -2.57 -1.05
C LEU A 53 8.73 -3.01 -2.31
N GLY A 54 8.37 -4.15 -2.91
CA GLY A 54 8.99 -4.68 -4.13
C GLY A 54 8.91 -3.77 -5.37
N GLY A 55 8.01 -2.78 -5.36
CA GLY A 55 7.90 -1.78 -6.42
C GLY A 55 8.87 -0.59 -6.30
N SER A 56 9.64 -0.52 -5.20
CA SER A 56 10.55 0.60 -4.86
C SER A 56 12.00 0.19 -4.55
N LEU A 57 12.27 -1.12 -4.39
CA LEU A 57 13.62 -1.68 -4.17
C LEU A 57 14.47 -1.58 -5.46
N GLY A 58 15.02 -0.40 -5.71
CA GLY A 58 15.65 -0.02 -6.99
C GLY A 58 17.18 0.06 -7.00
N LEU A 59 17.86 -0.12 -5.86
CA LEU A 59 19.33 -0.11 -5.78
C LEU A 59 19.95 -1.51 -5.91
N GLY A 60 21.05 -1.61 -6.67
CA GLY A 60 21.92 -2.80 -6.77
C GLY A 60 22.67 -3.14 -5.47
N THR A 61 23.89 -3.67 -5.56
CA THR A 61 24.85 -3.53 -4.44
C THR A 61 25.52 -2.16 -4.52
N ALA A 62 25.62 -1.47 -3.39
CA ALA A 62 26.52 -0.33 -3.26
C ALA A 62 27.98 -0.73 -3.54
N GLU A 63 28.80 0.22 -3.96
CA GLU A 63 30.20 -0.03 -4.28
C GLU A 63 31.03 -0.22 -3.00
N ARG A 64 32.24 -0.79 -3.13
CA ARG A 64 33.11 -1.06 -1.98
C ARG A 64 33.38 0.23 -1.21
N LYS A 65 32.93 0.29 0.06
CA LYS A 65 32.96 1.49 0.90
C LYS A 65 32.14 2.67 0.32
N SER A 66 30.99 2.46 -0.28
CA SER A 66 30.00 3.54 -0.48
C SER A 66 28.74 3.32 0.36
N ILE A 67 28.07 4.42 0.72
CA ILE A 67 26.70 4.44 1.25
C ILE A 67 25.82 5.06 0.18
N GLN A 68 24.84 4.31 -0.31
CA GLN A 68 23.80 4.81 -1.19
C GLN A 68 22.54 5.10 -0.37
N PHE A 69 22.00 6.30 -0.52
CA PHE A 69 20.71 6.72 0.01
C PHE A 69 19.72 6.83 -1.14
N LEU A 70 18.58 6.16 -1.06
CA LEU A 70 17.46 6.31 -1.98
C LEU A 70 16.23 6.77 -1.18
N VAL A 71 15.80 8.01 -1.42
CA VAL A 71 14.55 8.56 -0.90
C VAL A 71 13.50 8.44 -2.00
N THR A 72 12.48 7.62 -1.78
CA THR A 72 11.36 7.39 -2.71
C THR A 72 10.07 7.95 -2.12
N TYR A 73 9.28 8.63 -2.93
CA TYR A 73 7.88 8.95 -2.62
C TYR A 73 6.99 8.24 -3.64
N ASP A 74 6.15 7.34 -3.16
CA ASP A 74 5.22 6.54 -3.95
C ASP A 74 3.77 6.93 -3.64
N PHE A 75 3.04 7.36 -4.66
CA PHE A 75 1.61 7.68 -4.58
C PHE A 75 0.81 6.65 -5.37
N ASN A 76 -0.04 5.89 -4.67
CA ASN A 76 -0.88 4.84 -5.24
C ASN A 76 -2.36 5.24 -5.12
N ALA A 77 -3.04 5.38 -6.25
CA ALA A 77 -4.48 5.65 -6.33
C ALA A 77 -5.23 4.33 -6.57
N ILE A 78 -6.09 3.95 -5.62
CA ILE A 78 -6.74 2.64 -5.52
C ILE A 78 -8.27 2.87 -5.63
N ASN A 79 -8.72 3.26 -6.83
CA ASN A 79 -10.08 3.74 -7.10
C ASN A 79 -10.84 2.83 -8.09
N ASP A 80 -10.22 1.74 -8.54
CA ASP A 80 -10.84 0.80 -9.48
C ASP A 80 -11.42 -0.38 -8.70
N LEU A 81 -12.75 -0.44 -8.56
CA LEU A 81 -13.42 -1.64 -8.06
C LEU A 81 -13.43 -2.70 -9.17
N MET A 82 -12.91 -3.88 -8.87
CA MET A 82 -12.82 -5.01 -9.79
C MET A 82 -13.43 -6.25 -9.15
N ASP A 83 -14.11 -7.05 -9.97
CA ASP A 83 -14.60 -8.40 -9.66
C ASP A 83 -13.99 -9.35 -10.68
N GLY A 84 -13.04 -10.18 -10.25
CA GLY A 84 -12.18 -10.93 -11.15
C GLY A 84 -11.36 -9.99 -12.06
N SER A 85 -11.61 -10.06 -13.37
CA SER A 85 -11.05 -9.15 -14.39
C SER A 85 -12.06 -8.12 -14.91
N ARG A 86 -13.30 -8.11 -14.39
CA ARG A 86 -14.34 -7.15 -14.74
C ARG A 86 -14.24 -5.90 -13.85
N ARG A 87 -14.11 -4.72 -14.45
CA ARG A 87 -14.30 -3.44 -13.73
C ARG A 87 -15.78 -3.26 -13.41
N LEU A 88 -16.08 -2.88 -12.17
CA LEU A 88 -17.41 -2.48 -11.75
C LEU A 88 -17.56 -0.95 -11.82
N SER A 89 -18.80 -0.48 -12.01
CA SER A 89 -19.13 0.95 -12.02
C SER A 89 -19.48 1.39 -10.60
N ASP A 90 -18.45 1.60 -9.77
CA ASP A 90 -18.56 2.15 -8.41
C ASP A 90 -17.58 3.31 -8.24
N ASP A 91 -18.09 4.43 -7.73
CA ASP A 91 -17.35 5.62 -7.28
C ASP A 91 -17.66 5.97 -5.81
N THR A 92 -18.43 5.12 -5.10
CA THR A 92 -18.75 5.31 -3.68
C THR A 92 -17.54 5.12 -2.76
N ARG A 93 -16.43 4.57 -3.27
CA ARG A 93 -15.22 4.30 -2.49
C ARG A 93 -13.96 4.67 -3.26
N SER A 94 -13.03 5.34 -2.59
CA SER A 94 -11.68 5.56 -3.09
C SER A 94 -10.65 5.36 -1.98
N ARG A 95 -9.41 5.06 -2.36
CA ARG A 95 -8.30 4.91 -1.42
C ARG A 95 -7.01 5.44 -2.02
N THR A 96 -6.24 6.18 -1.23
CA THR A 96 -4.89 6.60 -1.55
C THR A 96 -3.90 5.91 -0.60
N THR A 97 -2.67 5.73 -1.07
CA THR A 97 -1.55 5.35 -0.20
C THR A 97 -0.33 6.15 -0.61
N HIS A 98 0.25 6.82 0.37
CA HIS A 98 1.43 7.66 0.24
C HIS A 98 2.57 6.98 1.02
N SER A 99 3.62 6.57 0.33
CA SER A 99 4.76 5.87 0.93
C SER A 99 6.03 6.68 0.73
N SER A 100 6.52 7.30 1.79
CA SER A 100 7.84 7.94 1.84
C SER A 100 8.84 6.92 2.38
N ILE A 101 9.69 6.38 1.51
CA ILE A 101 10.60 5.27 1.80
C ILE A 101 12.05 5.76 1.74
N LEU A 102 12.83 5.46 2.78
CA LEU A 102 14.29 5.62 2.76
C LEU A 102 14.94 4.24 2.69
N GLU A 103 15.63 3.91 1.59
CA GLU A 103 16.58 2.80 1.52
C GLU A 103 18.01 3.35 1.75
N ILE A 104 18.75 2.71 2.65
CA ILE A 104 20.18 2.97 2.91
C ILE A 104 20.94 1.67 2.61
N ASN A 105 21.83 1.69 1.63
CA ASN A 105 22.56 0.51 1.13
C ASN A 105 24.07 0.73 1.28
N TYR A 106 24.72 -0.08 2.12
CA TYR A 106 26.13 0.09 2.52
C TYR A 106 27.01 -1.05 1.99
N GLY A 107 28.00 -0.71 1.15
CA GLY A 107 28.90 -1.66 0.52
C GLY A 107 30.07 -2.09 1.42
N LEU A 108 29.87 -3.19 2.15
CA LEU A 108 30.90 -3.83 3.00
C LEU A 108 32.16 -4.20 2.20
N THR A 109 31.97 -4.69 0.98
CA THR A 109 33.04 -5.12 0.05
C THR A 109 32.60 -4.82 -1.39
N SER A 110 33.41 -5.20 -2.39
CA SER A 110 32.99 -5.20 -3.80
C SER A 110 31.87 -6.20 -4.10
N ARG A 111 31.63 -7.18 -3.21
CA ARG A 111 30.68 -8.28 -3.43
C ARG A 111 29.47 -8.30 -2.50
N PHE A 112 29.60 -7.77 -1.29
CA PHE A 112 28.57 -7.82 -0.25
C PHE A 112 28.15 -6.40 0.16
N SER A 113 26.84 -6.16 0.23
CA SER A 113 26.27 -4.95 0.83
C SER A 113 25.09 -5.31 1.75
N ILE A 114 24.73 -4.39 2.65
CA ILE A 114 23.51 -4.48 3.48
C ILE A 114 22.63 -3.29 3.15
N ALA A 115 21.35 -3.54 2.88
CA ALA A 115 20.35 -2.49 2.73
C ALA A 115 19.36 -2.51 3.91
N GLY A 116 19.09 -1.35 4.50
CA GLY A 116 17.99 -1.11 5.43
C GLY A 116 16.93 -0.23 4.77
N VAL A 117 15.66 -0.56 4.94
CA VAL A 117 14.52 0.10 4.28
C VAL A 117 13.53 0.57 5.33
N PHE A 118 13.26 1.87 5.35
CA PHE A 118 12.51 2.57 6.39
C PHE A 118 11.30 3.29 5.77
N PRO A 119 10.10 2.68 5.78
CA PRO A 119 8.90 3.28 5.24
C PRO A 119 8.15 4.16 6.25
N LEU A 120 7.76 5.36 5.82
CA LEU A 120 6.72 6.19 6.41
C LEU A 120 5.48 6.11 5.52
N ILE A 121 4.38 5.60 6.07
CA ILE A 121 3.16 5.28 5.33
C ILE A 121 2.03 6.17 5.83
N ARG A 122 1.30 6.78 4.90
CA ARG A 122 -0.02 7.39 5.12
C ARG A 122 -1.03 6.71 4.21
N GLN A 123 -2.13 6.26 4.81
CA GLN A 123 -3.24 5.61 4.12
C GLN A 123 -4.47 6.47 4.28
N GLU A 124 -5.25 6.65 3.22
CA GLU A 124 -6.52 7.37 3.28
C GLU A 124 -7.58 6.59 2.51
N ARG A 125 -8.78 6.48 3.09
CA ARG A 125 -9.95 5.87 2.48
C ARG A 125 -11.12 6.83 2.62
N ASP A 126 -11.82 7.03 1.52
CA ASP A 126 -13.00 7.88 1.44
C ASP A 126 -14.19 7.04 0.99
N ILE A 127 -15.29 7.10 1.73
CA ILE A 127 -16.54 6.38 1.43
C ILE A 127 -17.70 7.37 1.35
N ASN A 128 -18.22 7.57 0.15
CA ASN A 128 -19.44 8.32 -0.13
C ASN A 128 -20.64 7.39 0.02
N ALA A 129 -21.30 7.42 1.18
CA ALA A 129 -22.49 6.63 1.43
C ALA A 129 -23.74 7.24 0.78
N TYR A 130 -24.77 6.40 0.58
CA TYR A 130 -26.10 6.85 0.16
C TYR A 130 -26.64 7.96 1.07
N ALA A 131 -27.40 8.88 0.48
CA ALA A 131 -27.84 10.16 1.08
C ALA A 131 -26.71 11.17 1.41
N GLY A 132 -25.49 10.99 0.90
CA GLY A 132 -24.45 12.03 0.89
C GLY A 132 -23.64 12.15 2.18
N ALA A 133 -23.73 11.17 3.07
CA ALA A 133 -22.81 11.05 4.20
C ALA A 133 -21.43 10.57 3.70
N ARG A 134 -20.34 11.15 4.22
CA ARG A 134 -18.96 10.84 3.82
C ARG A 134 -18.15 10.35 5.02
N ASP A 135 -17.63 9.12 4.95
CA ASP A 135 -16.68 8.57 5.91
C ASP A 135 -15.25 8.65 5.36
N PHE A 136 -14.49 9.64 5.83
CA PHE A 136 -13.07 9.75 5.56
C PHE A 136 -12.27 9.16 6.73
N THR A 137 -11.56 8.07 6.45
CA THR A 137 -10.65 7.40 7.38
C THR A 137 -9.21 7.59 6.92
N ALA A 138 -8.30 8.06 7.79
CA ALA A 138 -6.87 8.10 7.49
C ALA A 138 -6.01 7.55 8.62
N THR A 139 -4.90 6.89 8.27
CA THR A 139 -3.84 6.46 9.19
C THR A 139 -2.48 6.98 8.72
N GLN A 140 -1.56 7.21 9.65
CA GLN A 140 -0.19 7.59 9.33
C GLN A 140 0.77 7.06 10.40
N GLY A 141 1.93 6.55 9.97
CA GLY A 141 2.98 6.12 10.89
C GLY A 141 4.21 5.57 10.17
N LEU A 142 5.18 5.10 10.96
CA LEU A 142 6.18 4.17 10.45
C LEU A 142 5.48 2.88 10.03
N GLY A 143 5.91 2.32 8.90
CA GLY A 143 5.58 0.97 8.50
C GLY A 143 6.60 -0.05 9.03
N ASP A 144 6.56 -1.23 8.44
CA ASP A 144 7.48 -2.32 8.76
C ASP A 144 8.85 -2.10 8.10
N VAL A 145 9.90 -1.94 8.92
CA VAL A 145 11.29 -1.82 8.48
C VAL A 145 11.74 -3.15 7.87
N ALA A 146 12.56 -3.11 6.82
CA ALA A 146 13.17 -4.30 6.25
C ALA A 146 14.70 -4.20 6.22
N MET A 147 15.36 -5.35 6.28
CA MET A 147 16.81 -5.48 6.06
C MET A 147 17.08 -6.56 5.02
N LEU A 148 17.98 -6.27 4.07
CA LEU A 148 18.41 -7.19 3.02
C LEU A 148 19.94 -7.29 3.02
N PHE A 149 20.45 -8.51 3.18
CA PHE A 149 21.84 -8.83 2.87
C PHE A 149 21.93 -9.11 1.37
N LYS A 150 22.66 -8.26 0.62
CA LYS A 150 22.80 -8.35 -0.84
C LYS A 150 24.19 -8.91 -1.20
N ILE A 151 24.24 -9.84 -2.15
CA ILE A 151 25.46 -10.42 -2.71
C ILE A 151 25.47 -10.28 -4.24
N ARG A 152 26.54 -9.67 -4.77
CA ARG A 152 26.87 -9.61 -6.19
C ARG A 152 27.33 -11.00 -6.65
N VAL A 153 26.53 -11.62 -7.52
CA VAL A 153 26.73 -12.97 -8.05
C VAL A 153 27.33 -12.96 -9.45
N LEU A 154 27.00 -11.96 -10.28
CA LEU A 154 27.65 -11.71 -11.56
C LEU A 154 28.50 -10.45 -11.50
N ASN A 155 29.66 -10.54 -12.14
CA ASN A 155 30.67 -9.50 -12.26
C ASN A 155 31.10 -8.80 -10.94
N PRO A 156 31.90 -9.46 -10.09
CA PRO A 156 32.51 -8.82 -8.94
C PRO A 156 33.77 -7.98 -9.28
N GLU A 157 34.50 -8.29 -10.36
CA GLU A 157 35.89 -7.81 -10.56
C GLU A 157 36.34 -7.62 -12.05
N LYS A 158 35.45 -7.56 -13.05
CA LYS A 158 35.83 -7.41 -14.48
C LYS A 158 34.99 -6.38 -15.25
N LYS A 159 35.45 -5.98 -16.44
CA LYS A 159 34.63 -5.23 -17.41
C LYS A 159 33.71 -6.22 -18.16
N SER A 160 32.63 -6.64 -17.52
CA SER A 160 31.57 -7.46 -18.12
C SER A 160 30.28 -6.64 -18.24
N ASP A 161 29.57 -6.80 -19.36
CA ASP A 161 28.27 -6.18 -19.60
C ASP A 161 27.16 -6.73 -18.68
N TRP A 162 27.43 -7.86 -18.02
CA TRP A 162 26.48 -8.57 -17.18
C TRP A 162 26.68 -8.20 -15.71
N GLU A 163 25.59 -7.81 -15.05
CA GLU A 163 25.52 -7.48 -13.64
C GLU A 163 24.39 -8.26 -12.99
N GLY A 164 24.63 -8.78 -11.78
CA GLY A 164 23.69 -9.69 -11.13
C GLY A 164 23.89 -9.69 -9.63
N VAL A 165 22.80 -9.41 -8.91
CA VAL A 165 22.75 -9.34 -7.46
C VAL A 165 21.56 -10.16 -6.98
N VAL A 166 21.74 -10.93 -5.91
CA VAL A 166 20.62 -11.49 -5.15
C VAL A 166 20.72 -10.98 -3.71
N GLY A 167 19.60 -10.92 -3.00
CA GLY A 167 19.59 -10.53 -1.60
C GLY A 167 18.39 -11.11 -0.86
N ALA A 168 18.55 -11.29 0.44
CA ALA A 168 17.50 -11.82 1.29
C ALA A 168 17.61 -11.24 2.70
N GLY A 169 16.51 -11.26 3.45
CA GLY A 169 16.49 -10.88 4.86
C GLY A 169 15.09 -10.62 5.40
N PRO A 170 14.98 -10.25 6.69
CA PRO A 170 13.70 -10.08 7.35
C PRO A 170 13.06 -8.70 7.09
N LYS A 171 11.74 -8.71 7.04
CA LYS A 171 10.89 -7.57 7.38
C LYS A 171 10.50 -7.68 8.86
N PHE A 172 10.73 -6.62 9.62
CA PHE A 172 10.47 -6.52 11.05
C PHE A 172 9.08 -5.90 11.29
N PRO A 173 8.26 -6.41 12.24
CA PRO A 173 6.95 -5.84 12.58
C PRO A 173 7.07 -4.56 13.42
N THR A 174 7.66 -3.51 12.86
CA THR A 174 7.85 -2.21 13.52
C THR A 174 6.70 -1.23 13.30
N GLY A 175 5.86 -1.45 12.28
CA GLY A 175 4.78 -0.55 11.96
C GLY A 175 3.56 -0.76 12.86
N ARG A 176 2.81 0.32 13.11
CA ARG A 176 1.63 0.24 13.99
C ARG A 176 0.45 -0.49 13.31
N THR A 177 -0.17 -1.40 14.06
CA THR A 177 -1.31 -2.25 13.66
C THR A 177 -2.60 -1.98 14.45
N THR A 178 -2.58 -0.94 15.29
CA THR A 178 -3.60 -0.67 16.32
C THR A 178 -4.33 0.66 16.11
N PHE A 179 -4.54 1.08 14.85
CA PHE A 179 -5.47 2.17 14.55
C PHE A 179 -6.92 1.66 14.57
N THR A 180 -7.82 2.50 15.09
CA THR A 180 -9.26 2.24 15.23
C THR A 180 -10.07 3.33 14.53
N ASN A 181 -11.33 3.06 14.21
CA ASN A 181 -12.28 4.09 13.79
C ASN A 181 -12.87 4.87 14.99
N ASN A 182 -13.76 5.82 14.70
CA ASN A 182 -14.46 6.64 15.70
C ASN A 182 -15.39 5.86 16.65
N LEU A 183 -15.63 4.56 16.39
CA LEU A 183 -16.41 3.65 17.24
C LEU A 183 -15.51 2.73 18.10
N GLY A 184 -14.19 2.91 18.05
CA GLY A 184 -13.21 2.08 18.75
C GLY A 184 -12.93 0.71 18.11
N LEU A 185 -13.55 0.41 16.97
CA LEU A 185 -13.31 -0.83 16.22
C LEU A 185 -11.97 -0.74 15.48
N ALA A 186 -11.18 -1.83 15.48
CA ALA A 186 -9.93 -1.89 14.73
C ALA A 186 -10.15 -1.61 13.24
N LEU A 187 -9.28 -0.80 12.63
CA LEU A 187 -9.31 -0.64 11.18
C LEU A 187 -8.84 -1.93 10.49
N PRO A 188 -9.44 -2.28 9.33
CA PRO A 188 -8.97 -3.33 8.44
C PRO A 188 -7.45 -3.35 8.26
N ALA A 189 -6.86 -4.55 8.22
CA ALA A 189 -5.41 -4.75 8.21
C ALA A 189 -4.72 -4.00 7.06
N ASP A 190 -5.39 -3.92 5.91
CA ASP A 190 -4.95 -3.21 4.72
C ASP A 190 -4.81 -1.69 4.92
N LEU A 191 -5.47 -1.07 5.91
CA LEU A 191 -5.35 0.34 6.29
C LEU A 191 -4.35 0.62 7.42
N GLN A 192 -3.74 -0.41 8.02
CA GLN A 192 -2.71 -0.22 9.04
C GLN A 192 -1.36 0.13 8.37
N PRO A 193 -0.53 1.04 8.94
CA PRO A 193 0.82 1.31 8.42
C PRO A 193 1.79 0.13 8.51
N GLY A 194 1.66 -0.71 9.54
CA GLY A 194 2.38 -1.98 9.67
C GLY A 194 1.47 -3.20 9.60
N SER A 195 2.06 -4.36 9.34
CA SER A 195 1.35 -5.64 9.29
C SER A 195 1.25 -6.35 10.63
N GLY A 196 2.25 -6.19 11.50
CA GLY A 196 2.44 -6.99 12.71
C GLY A 196 3.06 -8.37 12.49
N SER A 197 3.48 -8.70 11.26
CA SER A 197 4.15 -9.96 10.92
C SER A 197 5.66 -9.78 10.70
N TRP A 198 6.43 -10.79 11.06
CA TRP A 198 7.76 -11.01 10.49
C TRP A 198 7.59 -11.65 9.10
N ASP A 199 8.18 -11.05 8.06
CA ASP A 199 8.16 -11.64 6.72
C ASP A 199 9.59 -11.97 6.26
N GLY A 200 9.74 -13.05 5.50
CA GLY A 200 10.95 -13.34 4.73
C GLY A 200 10.91 -12.63 3.39
N LEU A 201 11.94 -11.81 3.09
CA LEU A 201 12.10 -11.17 1.80
C LEU A 201 13.22 -11.82 1.00
N PHE A 202 12.96 -12.06 -0.28
CA PHE A 202 13.97 -12.33 -1.30
C PHE A 202 13.86 -11.28 -2.40
N TRP A 203 15.00 -10.85 -2.92
CA TRP A 203 15.11 -9.86 -3.99
C TRP A 203 16.27 -10.24 -4.91
N SER A 204 16.12 -9.94 -6.19
CA SER A 204 17.21 -10.11 -7.17
C SER A 204 17.13 -9.06 -8.25
N PHE A 205 18.30 -8.66 -8.73
CA PHE A 205 18.50 -7.71 -9.81
C PHE A 205 19.44 -8.32 -10.84
N PHE A 206 19.10 -8.12 -12.10
CA PHE A 206 19.91 -8.51 -13.24
C PHE A 206 19.94 -7.37 -14.28
N GLN A 207 21.10 -7.14 -14.90
CA GLN A 207 21.25 -6.26 -16.04
C GLN A 207 22.24 -6.82 -17.06
N LYS A 208 21.90 -6.67 -18.34
CA LYS A 208 22.82 -6.81 -19.47
C LYS A 208 22.93 -5.46 -20.17
N ARG A 209 24.11 -4.85 -20.16
CA ARG A 209 24.47 -3.61 -20.86
C ARG A 209 24.77 -3.89 -22.35
N ASN A 210 24.93 -2.84 -23.16
CA ASN A 210 25.39 -2.92 -24.54
C ASN A 210 24.57 -3.88 -25.45
N VAL A 211 23.24 -3.94 -25.25
CA VAL A 211 22.36 -4.85 -25.99
C VAL A 211 22.05 -4.26 -27.37
N SER A 212 22.72 -4.79 -28.40
CA SER A 212 22.65 -4.34 -29.81
C SER A 212 23.17 -2.92 -30.08
N HIS A 213 23.17 -2.03 -29.09
CA HIS A 213 23.72 -0.68 -29.14
C HIS A 213 24.32 -0.35 -27.76
N PRO A 214 25.50 0.32 -27.66
CA PRO A 214 26.10 0.68 -26.38
C PRO A 214 25.19 1.41 -25.37
N ASN A 215 24.22 2.20 -25.85
CA ASN A 215 23.33 2.98 -25.00
C ASN A 215 22.14 2.17 -24.44
N LEU A 216 21.91 0.94 -24.91
CA LEU A 216 20.75 0.12 -24.55
C LEU A 216 21.15 -0.99 -23.57
N SER A 217 20.46 -1.08 -22.42
CA SER A 217 20.53 -2.26 -21.55
C SER A 217 19.17 -2.92 -21.40
N ILE A 218 19.17 -4.22 -21.13
CA ILE A 218 18.01 -4.97 -20.62
C ILE A 218 18.22 -5.21 -19.13
N MET A 219 17.15 -5.08 -18.35
CA MET A 219 17.17 -5.17 -16.88
C MET A 219 16.01 -6.04 -16.38
N GLY A 220 16.22 -6.73 -15.27
CA GLY A 220 15.20 -7.54 -14.61
C GLY A 220 15.29 -7.45 -13.08
N VAL A 221 14.15 -7.43 -12.39
CA VAL A 221 14.06 -7.42 -10.92
C VAL A 221 12.98 -8.39 -10.46
N ALA A 222 13.34 -9.42 -9.69
CA ALA A 222 12.37 -10.31 -9.05
C ALA A 222 12.36 -10.08 -7.53
N THR A 223 11.18 -9.94 -6.93
CA THR A 223 10.98 -9.82 -5.48
C THR A 223 9.98 -10.87 -5.02
N MET A 224 10.22 -11.49 -3.87
CA MET A 224 9.30 -12.40 -3.20
C MET A 224 9.18 -12.03 -1.71
N ARG A 225 7.95 -12.00 -1.20
CA ARG A 225 7.61 -11.81 0.21
C ARG A 225 6.88 -13.06 0.71
N ILE A 226 7.52 -13.78 1.63
CA ILE A 226 6.91 -14.88 2.39
C ILE A 226 6.39 -14.28 3.70
N THR A 227 5.09 -14.30 3.91
CA THR A 227 4.41 -13.55 4.97
C THR A 227 4.22 -14.36 6.25
N GLY A 228 4.49 -13.72 7.39
CA GLY A 228 4.17 -14.29 8.70
C GLY A 228 2.77 -13.93 9.21
N GLU A 229 2.44 -14.46 10.38
CA GLU A 229 1.18 -14.21 11.09
C GLU A 229 1.29 -13.02 12.07
N ASN A 230 0.34 -12.09 12.02
CA ASN A 230 0.05 -11.17 13.12
C ASN A 230 -0.99 -11.81 14.05
N LYS A 231 -0.52 -12.33 15.19
CA LYS A 231 -1.35 -13.08 16.16
C LYS A 231 -2.17 -12.21 17.12
N ASN A 232 -2.07 -10.90 17.00
CA ASN A 232 -2.77 -9.92 17.84
C ASN A 232 -3.68 -9.01 16.99
N TYR A 233 -4.03 -9.44 15.77
CA TYR A 233 -4.94 -8.67 14.92
C TYR A 233 -6.31 -8.55 15.58
N ASN A 234 -6.87 -7.34 15.59
CA ASN A 234 -8.13 -7.06 16.30
C ASN A 234 -8.14 -7.57 17.77
N GLN A 235 -6.98 -7.60 18.42
CA GLN A 235 -6.71 -8.12 19.79
C GLN A 235 -7.00 -9.62 20.01
N THR A 236 -7.62 -10.32 19.07
CA THR A 236 -8.26 -11.63 19.28
C THR A 236 -8.10 -12.60 18.11
N GLN A 237 -7.60 -12.15 16.97
CA GLN A 237 -7.57 -12.88 15.70
C GLN A 237 -6.13 -12.97 15.17
N VAL A 238 -5.91 -13.98 14.31
CA VAL A 238 -4.67 -14.14 13.55
C VAL A 238 -4.89 -13.65 12.13
N TYR A 239 -4.16 -12.62 11.69
CA TYR A 239 -4.16 -12.15 10.29
C TYR A 239 -2.82 -12.48 9.62
N GLN A 240 -2.87 -13.02 8.41
CA GLN A 240 -1.71 -13.23 7.55
C GLN A 240 -2.00 -12.62 6.17
N PHE A 241 -1.18 -11.67 5.72
CA PHE A 241 -1.25 -11.21 4.34
C PHE A 241 -0.83 -12.33 3.39
N GLY A 242 -1.33 -12.33 2.16
CA GLY A 242 -0.89 -13.26 1.13
C GLY A 242 0.59 -13.09 0.78
N ASN A 243 1.26 -14.22 0.58
CA ASN A 243 2.58 -14.29 -0.04
C ASN A 243 2.55 -13.53 -1.37
N GLU A 244 3.61 -12.77 -1.68
CA GLU A 244 3.67 -11.95 -2.90
C GLU A 244 4.90 -12.30 -3.73
N PHE A 245 4.72 -12.39 -5.06
CA PHE A 245 5.80 -12.45 -6.04
C PHE A 245 5.64 -11.32 -7.05
N GLN A 246 6.73 -10.61 -7.35
CA GLN A 246 6.80 -9.61 -8.39
C GLN A 246 7.98 -9.89 -9.31
N PHE A 247 7.76 -9.76 -10.62
CA PHE A 247 8.83 -9.79 -11.62
C PHE A 247 8.70 -8.60 -12.57
N ASN A 248 9.74 -7.78 -12.61
CA ASN A 248 9.90 -6.66 -13.54
C ASN A 248 10.88 -7.09 -14.63
N LEU A 249 10.53 -6.90 -15.90
CA LEU A 249 11.42 -7.03 -17.04
C LEU A 249 11.34 -5.75 -17.86
N GLY A 250 12.46 -5.17 -18.22
CA GLY A 250 12.50 -3.88 -18.90
C GLY A 250 13.82 -3.60 -19.60
N GLY A 251 13.95 -2.37 -20.07
CA GLY A 251 15.19 -1.85 -20.62
C GLY A 251 15.31 -0.35 -20.40
N ASN A 252 16.55 0.13 -20.40
CA ASN A 252 16.88 1.56 -20.37
C ASN A 252 17.71 1.92 -21.61
N TYR A 253 17.44 3.10 -22.14
CA TYR A 253 18.26 3.76 -23.15
C TYR A 253 18.91 5.00 -22.53
N SER A 254 20.22 4.97 -22.37
CA SER A 254 21.02 6.08 -21.88
C SER A 254 21.19 7.12 -22.99
N ALA A 255 20.77 8.34 -22.71
CA ALA A 255 20.80 9.50 -23.60
C ALA A 255 21.47 10.70 -22.92
N TYR A 256 21.78 11.71 -23.71
CA TYR A 256 22.35 12.97 -23.23
C TYR A 256 21.61 14.12 -23.90
N LEU A 257 21.07 15.04 -23.10
CA LEU A 257 20.48 16.31 -23.59
C LEU A 257 21.25 17.48 -22.94
N GLN A 258 20.69 18.09 -21.90
CA GLN A 258 21.41 19.05 -21.04
C GLN A 258 22.14 18.36 -19.87
N TRP A 259 21.64 17.18 -19.49
CA TRP A 259 22.21 16.26 -18.50
C TRP A 259 22.19 14.83 -19.07
N PRO A 260 23.02 13.91 -18.56
CA PRO A 260 22.85 12.48 -18.79
C PRO A 260 21.51 12.00 -18.23
N LEU A 261 20.78 11.18 -18.97
CA LEU A 261 19.52 10.59 -18.52
C LEU A 261 19.27 9.21 -19.10
N ASP A 262 18.61 8.35 -18.33
CA ASP A 262 18.10 7.06 -18.81
C ASP A 262 16.58 7.18 -19.03
N ILE A 263 16.14 6.95 -20.26
CA ILE A 263 14.72 6.69 -20.55
C ILE A 263 14.52 5.19 -20.37
N PHE A 264 13.53 4.77 -19.57
CA PHE A 264 13.29 3.35 -19.31
C PHE A 264 11.82 2.97 -19.40
N ALA A 265 11.58 1.69 -19.62
CA ALA A 265 10.27 1.09 -19.52
C ALA A 265 10.35 -0.34 -18.96
N TRP A 266 9.40 -0.69 -18.10
CA TRP A 266 9.25 -2.04 -17.54
C TRP A 266 7.86 -2.59 -17.81
N PHE A 267 7.79 -3.91 -17.95
CA PHE A 267 6.59 -4.68 -17.67
C PHE A 267 6.77 -5.35 -16.30
N ARG A 268 5.83 -5.12 -15.38
CA ARG A 268 5.77 -5.80 -14.08
C ARG A 268 4.63 -6.80 -14.07
N TYR A 269 4.94 -8.07 -13.85
CA TYR A 269 3.99 -9.05 -13.33
C TYR A 269 4.01 -9.00 -11.80
N ARG A 270 2.83 -9.02 -11.18
CA ARG A 270 2.64 -9.17 -9.73
C ARG A 270 1.60 -10.26 -9.50
N ASN A 271 1.87 -11.18 -8.59
CA ASN A 271 0.89 -12.10 -8.03
C ASN A 271 0.95 -12.01 -6.50
N GLN A 272 -0.21 -11.93 -5.87
CA GLN A 272 -0.38 -12.05 -4.42
C GLN A 272 -1.34 -13.21 -4.18
N ALA A 273 -0.99 -14.10 -3.25
CA ALA A 273 -1.92 -15.09 -2.72
C ALA A 273 -3.07 -14.41 -1.96
N GLU A 274 -4.09 -15.18 -1.58
CA GLU A 274 -5.13 -14.70 -0.68
C GLU A 274 -4.53 -14.39 0.70
N ASP A 275 -5.08 -13.36 1.36
CA ASP A 275 -4.84 -13.10 2.77
C ASP A 275 -5.66 -14.12 3.60
N PHE A 276 -5.30 -14.37 4.86
CA PHE A 276 -5.97 -15.30 5.75
C PHE A 276 -6.34 -14.63 7.08
N ILE A 277 -7.52 -14.98 7.61
CA ILE A 277 -7.98 -14.65 8.95
C ILE A 277 -8.33 -15.95 9.68
N ASP A 278 -7.72 -16.17 10.84
CA ASP A 278 -7.96 -17.33 11.71
C ASP A 278 -7.84 -18.68 10.95
N GLY A 279 -6.86 -18.74 10.04
CA GLY A 279 -6.58 -19.90 9.17
C GLY A 279 -7.52 -20.06 7.96
N SER A 280 -8.52 -19.21 7.81
CA SER A 280 -9.47 -19.21 6.68
C SER A 280 -9.12 -18.13 5.65
N ALA A 281 -9.26 -18.43 4.36
CA ALA A 281 -9.00 -17.46 3.29
C ALA A 281 -9.94 -16.26 3.37
N PHE A 282 -9.40 -15.04 3.26
CA PHE A 282 -10.14 -13.79 3.37
C PHE A 282 -10.69 -13.36 1.99
N PRO A 283 -12.02 -13.26 1.82
CA PRO A 283 -12.61 -12.95 0.52
C PRO A 283 -12.26 -11.53 0.06
N GLY A 284 -11.99 -11.36 -1.25
CA GLY A 284 -11.62 -10.05 -1.79
C GLY A 284 -10.18 -9.64 -1.46
N SER A 285 -9.26 -10.61 -1.44
CA SER A 285 -7.82 -10.41 -1.26
C SER A 285 -7.03 -11.25 -2.26
N GLY A 286 -5.79 -10.87 -2.57
CA GLY A 286 -4.97 -11.57 -3.57
C GLY A 286 -5.42 -11.36 -5.02
N GLY A 287 -4.62 -11.88 -5.96
CA GLY A 287 -4.85 -11.76 -7.40
C GLY A 287 -3.59 -11.75 -8.25
N GLN A 288 -3.75 -11.32 -9.50
CA GLN A 288 -2.69 -11.13 -10.49
C GLN A 288 -2.84 -9.79 -11.21
N TRP A 289 -1.71 -9.13 -11.48
CA TRP A 289 -1.64 -7.85 -12.17
C TRP A 289 -0.48 -7.84 -13.18
N VAL A 290 -0.67 -7.16 -14.31
CA VAL A 290 0.40 -6.72 -15.20
C VAL A 290 0.36 -5.20 -15.31
N TYR A 291 1.50 -4.54 -15.13
CA TYR A 291 1.66 -3.10 -15.28
C TYR A 291 2.69 -2.79 -16.38
N PHE A 292 2.48 -1.69 -17.10
CA PHE A 292 3.51 -1.00 -17.88
C PHE A 292 4.00 0.19 -17.07
N ILE A 293 5.32 0.36 -16.98
CA ILE A 293 5.97 1.35 -16.12
C ILE A 293 7.01 2.13 -16.93
N PRO A 294 6.62 3.16 -17.69
CA PRO A 294 7.54 4.10 -18.29
C PRO A 294 8.15 5.02 -17.23
N GLY A 295 9.36 5.52 -17.49
CA GLY A 295 9.99 6.52 -16.64
C GLY A 295 11.29 7.09 -17.18
N VAL A 296 11.84 8.04 -16.43
CA VAL A 296 13.12 8.70 -16.70
C VAL A 296 13.95 8.78 -15.43
N ASN A 297 15.26 8.62 -15.56
CA ASN A 297 16.25 8.78 -14.49
C ASN A 297 17.28 9.83 -14.94
N ILE A 298 17.23 11.04 -14.37
CA ILE A 298 18.10 12.18 -14.71
C ILE A 298 19.28 12.21 -13.74
N HIS A 299 20.50 12.26 -14.24
CA HIS A 299 21.71 12.37 -13.43
C HIS A 299 22.14 13.84 -13.38
N PHE A 300 21.82 14.54 -12.28
CA PHE A 300 22.15 15.96 -12.12
C PHE A 300 23.62 16.19 -11.75
N LEU A 301 24.20 15.24 -11.01
CA LEU A 301 25.61 15.15 -10.65
C LEU A 301 26.02 13.66 -10.69
N ASP A 302 27.32 13.37 -10.79
CA ASP A 302 27.83 11.99 -10.84
C ASP A 302 27.40 11.11 -9.64
N ASN A 303 27.07 11.76 -8.51
CA ASN A 303 26.58 11.12 -7.29
C ASN A 303 25.11 11.38 -6.97
N LEU A 304 24.36 12.16 -7.78
CA LEU A 304 22.98 12.56 -7.51
C LEU A 304 22.08 12.38 -8.74
N SER A 305 21.13 11.45 -8.65
CA SER A 305 20.13 11.22 -9.69
C SER A 305 18.70 11.26 -9.18
N PHE A 306 17.78 11.69 -10.05
CA PHE A 306 16.35 11.82 -9.80
C PHE A 306 15.56 10.94 -10.76
N ARG A 307 14.59 10.20 -10.25
CA ARG A 307 13.74 9.28 -11.00
C ARG A 307 12.28 9.69 -10.93
N LEU A 308 11.60 9.64 -12.07
CA LEU A 308 10.15 9.72 -12.19
C LEU A 308 9.65 8.54 -13.03
N SER A 309 8.64 7.84 -12.53
CA SER A 309 7.93 6.76 -13.24
C SER A 309 6.49 6.66 -12.77
N GLY A 310 5.64 5.98 -13.54
CA GLY A 310 4.28 5.67 -13.09
C GLY A 310 3.82 4.29 -13.56
N ASP A 311 3.12 3.55 -12.69
CA ASP A 311 2.59 2.23 -13.01
C ASP A 311 1.20 2.35 -13.62
N ILE A 312 1.05 1.89 -14.87
CA ILE A 312 -0.20 1.83 -15.62
C ILE A 312 -0.67 0.37 -15.66
N PRO A 313 -1.79 0.00 -15.01
CA PRO A 313 -2.31 -1.37 -15.08
C PRO A 313 -2.76 -1.73 -16.49
N LEU A 314 -2.19 -2.79 -17.07
CA LEU A 314 -2.60 -3.34 -18.37
C LEU A 314 -3.54 -4.54 -18.22
N TYR A 315 -3.34 -5.36 -17.19
CA TYR A 315 -4.16 -6.53 -16.90
C TYR A 315 -4.33 -6.68 -15.38
N ARG A 316 -5.52 -7.12 -14.96
CA ARG A 316 -5.86 -7.37 -13.55
C ARG A 316 -6.85 -8.54 -13.51
N GLN A 317 -6.59 -9.52 -12.66
CA GLN A 317 -7.47 -10.66 -12.38
C GLN A 317 -7.39 -10.95 -10.89
N LEU A 318 -8.41 -10.52 -10.16
CA LEU A 318 -8.43 -10.55 -8.69
C LEU A 318 -9.25 -11.73 -8.18
N ASN A 319 -9.08 -12.07 -6.90
CA ASN A 319 -9.93 -13.06 -6.26
C ASN A 319 -11.08 -12.33 -5.56
N GLY A 320 -12.31 -12.53 -6.05
CA GLY A 320 -13.51 -11.81 -5.61
C GLY A 320 -13.52 -10.31 -5.94
N THR A 321 -14.45 -9.61 -5.31
CA THR A 321 -14.65 -8.15 -5.46
C THR A 321 -13.73 -7.39 -4.51
N GLN A 322 -12.87 -6.51 -5.04
CA GLN A 322 -11.96 -5.69 -4.22
C GLN A 322 -11.50 -4.41 -4.95
N LEU A 323 -11.07 -3.40 -4.18
CA LEU A 323 -10.44 -2.20 -4.72
C LEU A 323 -8.97 -2.47 -5.10
N THR A 324 -8.54 -1.98 -6.27
CA THR A 324 -7.16 -2.11 -6.77
C THR A 324 -6.63 -0.80 -7.33
N THR A 325 -5.29 -0.70 -7.43
CA THR A 325 -4.58 0.38 -8.13
C THR A 325 -5.19 0.68 -9.50
N SER A 326 -5.61 1.93 -9.67
CA SER A 326 -5.98 2.58 -10.93
C SER A 326 -4.73 3.09 -11.65
N TYR A 327 -3.83 3.74 -10.90
CA TYR A 327 -2.51 4.16 -11.35
C TYR A 327 -1.59 4.41 -10.14
N ARG A 328 -0.28 4.43 -10.37
CA ARG A 328 0.73 4.78 -9.35
C ARG A 328 1.72 5.80 -9.92
N ILE A 329 2.29 6.66 -9.08
CA ILE A 329 3.36 7.59 -9.45
C ILE A 329 4.47 7.45 -8.42
N THR A 330 5.68 7.16 -8.89
CA THR A 330 6.87 6.99 -8.05
C THR A 330 7.91 8.06 -8.41
N LEU A 331 8.23 8.90 -7.43
CA LEU A 331 9.35 9.85 -7.45
C LEU A 331 10.50 9.26 -6.62
N SER A 332 11.76 9.45 -7.04
CA SER A 332 12.90 9.06 -6.18
C SER A 332 14.12 9.95 -6.37
N LEU A 333 14.89 10.14 -5.30
CA LEU A 333 16.18 10.81 -5.29
C LEU A 333 17.24 9.84 -4.75
N SER A 334 18.29 9.60 -5.54
CA SER A 334 19.39 8.67 -5.22
C SER A 334 20.69 9.45 -5.04
N TYR A 335 21.34 9.29 -3.89
CA TYR A 335 22.63 9.88 -3.56
C TYR A 335 23.67 8.82 -3.19
N ASN A 336 24.83 8.81 -3.85
CA ASN A 336 25.92 7.86 -3.61
C ASN A 336 27.11 8.55 -2.91
N LEU A 337 27.35 8.23 -1.64
CA LEU A 337 28.45 8.77 -0.85
C LEU A 337 29.63 7.77 -0.82
N PRO A 338 30.73 7.99 -1.56
CA PRO A 338 31.95 7.21 -1.41
C PRO A 338 32.65 7.54 -0.08
N LEU A 339 33.14 6.51 0.62
CA LEU A 339 33.92 6.60 1.85
C LEU A 339 35.40 6.24 1.59
N HIS A 340 35.95 6.72 0.47
CA HIS A 340 37.38 6.70 0.23
C HIS A 340 38.03 7.91 0.88
N ASN A 341 39.28 7.79 1.34
CA ASN A 341 40.07 8.95 1.74
C ASN A 341 40.57 9.68 0.50
N GLU A 342 39.69 10.40 -0.18
CA GLU A 342 40.13 11.62 -0.87
C GLU A 342 40.08 12.75 0.16
N SER A 343 41.23 13.40 0.35
CA SER A 343 41.32 14.61 1.15
C SER A 343 40.42 15.69 0.54
N LEU A 344 39.55 16.30 1.35
CA LEU A 344 38.78 17.49 0.99
C LEU A 344 39.71 18.69 0.79
N ILE A 345 40.42 18.72 -0.33
CA ILE A 345 41.21 19.86 -0.80
C ILE A 345 40.23 20.86 -1.40
N PHE A 346 39.58 21.62 -0.51
CA PHE A 346 39.09 22.95 -0.85
C PHE A 346 40.31 23.87 -0.95
N ASN A 347 40.68 24.22 -2.19
CA ASN A 347 41.55 25.34 -2.55
C ASN A 347 40.69 26.42 -3.23
#